data_AF-A0A2I1M1R7-F1
#
_entry.id   AF-A0A2I1M1R7-F1
#
_cell.length_a   1.000
_cell.length_b   1.000
_cell.length_c   1.000
_cell.angle_alpha   90.00
_cell.angle_beta   90.00
_cell.angle_gamma   90.00
#
_symmetry.space_group_name_H-M   'P 1'
#
loop_
_entity.id
_entity.type
_entity.pdbx_description
1 polymer ?
#
loop_
_entity_poly.entity_id
_entity_poly.type
_entity_poly.pdbx_seq_one_letter_code
_entity_poly.pdbx_strand_id
1 'polypeptide(L)'
;METFLTDNELHDFIMQMSSWTARLHTLQLLARKEARLTNNSVHVHVRSESAPIDFDKIALYEECENVLADMATRLTSHHNGKVDQCSTIVLRCAEHLNTLPDFPGLYARFVLANQKLRKALTRPAEKKLAGYCVHCNQSLFATEEQKEYQCLYCGTVNDLATVRADLAHYRARLLQEKTVKGSLKQITSIVNIINEAEYSIEQVRRLLKSGVLHGVKFKNREWIVEADSLHLK
;
A
#
# COMPACT_ATOMS: atom_id res chain seq x y z
N MET A 1 -30.39 -7.99 -33.49
CA MET A 1 -29.16 -8.57 -32.91
C MET A 1 -29.37 -8.60 -31.42
N GLU A 2 -29.27 -9.77 -30.79
CA GLU A 2 -29.27 -9.87 -29.33
C GLU A 2 -27.92 -9.40 -28.79
N THR A 3 -27.94 -8.52 -27.80
CA THR A 3 -26.76 -8.03 -27.09
C THR A 3 -26.55 -8.85 -25.82
N PHE A 4 -25.29 -9.10 -25.45
CA PHE A 4 -24.98 -9.87 -24.24
C PHE A 4 -25.20 -9.04 -22.96
N LEU A 5 -24.62 -7.85 -22.89
CA LEU A 5 -24.81 -6.90 -21.80
C LEU A 5 -26.02 -6.01 -22.06
N THR A 6 -26.72 -5.66 -20.98
CA THR A 6 -27.71 -4.57 -20.96
C THR A 6 -27.03 -3.21 -21.13
N ASP A 7 -27.79 -2.16 -21.45
CA ASP A 7 -27.25 -0.80 -21.64
C ASP A 7 -26.49 -0.31 -20.40
N ASN A 8 -26.98 -0.62 -19.20
CA ASN A 8 -26.34 -0.26 -17.93
C ASN A 8 -25.02 -1.01 -17.73
N GLU A 9 -25.00 -2.31 -17.99
CA GLU A 9 -23.77 -3.12 -17.86
C GLU A 9 -22.73 -2.76 -18.93
N LEU A 10 -23.17 -2.40 -20.14
CA LEU A 10 -22.32 -1.90 -21.19
C LEU A 10 -21.71 -0.55 -20.82
N HIS A 11 -22.50 0.35 -20.22
CA HIS A 11 -22.00 1.62 -19.69
C HIS A 11 -20.94 1.39 -18.61
N ASP A 12 -21.20 0.50 -17.64
CA ASP A 12 -20.24 0.14 -16.59
C ASP A 12 -18.96 -0.47 -17.16
N PHE A 13 -19.07 -1.33 -18.17
CA PHE A 13 -17.92 -1.88 -18.89
C PHE A 13 -17.07 -0.77 -19.51
N ILE A 14 -17.68 0.16 -20.26
CA ILE A 14 -17.01 1.29 -20.90
C ILE A 14 -16.31 2.17 -19.84
N MET A 15 -16.99 2.47 -18.74
CA MET A 15 -16.43 3.27 -17.65
C MET A 15 -15.23 2.58 -16.98
N GLN A 16 -15.30 1.26 -16.78
CA GLN A 16 -14.18 0.51 -16.23
C GLN A 16 -13.00 0.43 -17.22
N MET A 17 -13.29 0.18 -18.49
CA MET A 17 -12.30 0.07 -19.57
C MET A 17 -11.56 1.39 -19.83
N SER A 18 -12.25 2.54 -19.75
CA SER A 18 -11.61 3.85 -19.93
C SER A 18 -10.56 4.16 -18.86
N SER A 19 -10.66 3.54 -17.69
CA SER A 19 -9.67 3.68 -16.61
C SER A 19 -8.45 2.75 -16.74
N TRP A 20 -8.49 1.75 -17.63
CA TRP A 20 -7.46 0.71 -17.68
C TRP A 20 -6.09 1.24 -18.07
N THR A 21 -5.98 2.12 -19.07
CA THR A 21 -4.69 2.71 -19.48
C THR A 21 -3.95 3.34 -18.30
N ALA A 22 -4.62 4.21 -17.55
CA ALA A 22 -4.02 4.89 -16.39
C ALA A 22 -3.67 3.89 -15.26
N ARG A 23 -4.52 2.89 -15.05
CA ARG A 23 -4.31 1.83 -14.05
C ARG A 23 -3.12 0.93 -14.40
N LEU A 24 -2.96 0.53 -15.67
CA LEU A 24 -1.86 -0.28 -16.14
C LEU A 24 -0.53 0.48 -16.12
N HIS A 25 -0.54 1.76 -16.49
CA HIS A 25 0.63 2.63 -16.29
C HIS A 25 1.06 2.67 -14.82
N THR A 26 0.10 2.83 -13.89
CA THR A 26 0.38 2.81 -12.45
C THR A 26 0.94 1.47 -11.98
N LEU A 27 0.37 0.36 -12.44
CA LEU A 27 0.84 -1.00 -12.11
C LEU A 27 2.28 -1.22 -12.59
N GLN A 28 2.60 -0.78 -13.81
CA GLN A 28 3.94 -0.88 -14.39
C GLN A 28 4.97 -0.08 -13.58
N LEU A 29 4.62 1.13 -13.12
CA LEU A 29 5.48 1.92 -12.24
C LEU A 29 5.73 1.24 -10.90
N LEU A 30 4.70 0.62 -10.31
CA LEU A 30 4.83 -0.15 -9.06
C LEU A 30 5.73 -1.37 -9.24
N ALA A 31 5.54 -2.15 -10.31
CA ALA A 31 6.38 -3.30 -10.63
C ALA A 31 7.86 -2.90 -10.81
N ARG A 32 8.13 -1.81 -11.53
CA ARG A 32 9.49 -1.27 -11.70
C ARG A 32 10.12 -0.81 -10.37
N LYS A 33 9.32 -0.24 -9.47
CA LYS A 33 9.78 0.17 -8.14
C LYS A 33 10.15 -1.05 -7.29
N GLU A 34 9.35 -2.12 -7.33
CA GLU A 34 9.65 -3.36 -6.60
C GLU A 34 10.89 -4.07 -7.12
N ALA A 35 11.04 -4.19 -8.45
CA ALA A 35 12.24 -4.77 -9.06
C ALA A 35 13.53 -4.02 -8.69
N ARG A 36 13.46 -2.69 -8.51
CA ARG A 36 14.60 -1.89 -8.03
C ARG A 36 14.92 -2.12 -6.56
N LEU A 37 13.88 -2.34 -5.73
CA LEU A 37 14.05 -2.61 -4.30
C LEU A 37 14.64 -3.99 -4.05
N THR A 38 14.23 -5.00 -4.83
CA THR A 38 14.76 -6.37 -4.75
C THR A 38 16.17 -6.51 -5.33
N ASN A 39 16.53 -5.77 -6.37
CA ASN A 39 17.90 -5.80 -6.92
C ASN A 39 18.92 -5.04 -6.08
N ASN A 40 18.50 -4.04 -5.30
CA ASN A 40 19.39 -3.29 -4.39
C ASN A 40 19.49 -3.93 -2.98
N SER A 41 18.81 -5.05 -2.72
CA SER A 41 18.74 -5.67 -1.39
C SER A 41 19.86 -6.66 -1.05
N VAL A 42 21.03 -6.59 -1.71
CA VAL A 42 22.23 -7.30 -1.21
C VAL A 42 22.73 -6.69 0.12
N HIS A 43 22.28 -5.49 0.52
CA HIS A 43 22.73 -4.85 1.78
C HIS A 43 21.66 -4.22 2.68
N VAL A 44 20.37 -4.49 2.50
CA VAL A 44 19.34 -3.89 3.36
C VAL A 44 18.32 -4.94 3.76
N HIS A 45 18.43 -5.43 5.00
CA HIS A 45 17.39 -6.15 5.72
C HIS A 45 16.22 -5.21 6.02
N VAL A 46 15.45 -4.85 5.00
CA VAL A 46 14.09 -4.36 5.17
C VAL A 46 13.20 -5.51 4.73
N ARG A 47 12.75 -6.30 5.71
CA ARG A 47 11.52 -7.07 5.54
C ARG A 47 10.40 -6.05 5.42
N SER A 48 10.13 -5.63 4.19
CA SER A 48 8.83 -5.11 3.82
C SER A 48 7.86 -6.26 4.02
N GLU A 49 7.26 -6.36 5.20
CA GLU A 49 6.00 -7.10 5.38
C GLU A 49 4.87 -6.28 4.72
N SER A 50 5.02 -6.00 3.43
CA SER A 50 3.88 -5.98 2.54
C SER A 50 3.36 -7.41 2.57
N ALA A 51 2.21 -7.63 3.21
CA ALA A 51 1.48 -8.88 3.05
C ALA A 51 1.54 -9.26 1.55
N PRO A 52 1.98 -10.48 1.20
CA PRO A 52 2.12 -10.86 -0.18
C PRO A 52 0.72 -10.76 -0.79
N ILE A 53 0.50 -9.73 -1.60
CA ILE A 53 -0.52 -9.83 -2.63
C ILE A 53 0.07 -10.89 -3.54
N ASP A 54 -0.53 -12.08 -3.50
CA ASP A 54 -0.06 -13.33 -4.10
C ASP A 54 -0.15 -13.31 -5.64
N PHE A 55 0.21 -12.18 -6.26
CA PHE A 55 0.18 -11.97 -7.70
C PHE A 55 1.39 -11.13 -8.12
N ASP A 56 2.23 -11.70 -8.99
CA ASP A 56 3.30 -10.97 -9.67
C ASP A 56 2.69 -9.83 -10.51
N LYS A 57 3.09 -8.59 -10.22
CA LYS A 57 2.57 -7.39 -10.89
C LYS A 57 2.97 -7.31 -12.36
N ILE A 58 4.08 -7.95 -12.75
CA ILE A 58 4.48 -8.08 -14.14
C ILE A 58 3.53 -9.04 -14.86
N ALA A 59 3.31 -10.22 -14.27
CA ALA A 59 2.37 -11.19 -14.81
C ALA A 59 0.94 -10.64 -14.92
N LEU A 60 0.48 -9.85 -13.93
CA LEU A 60 -0.81 -9.18 -13.97
C LEU A 60 -0.89 -8.10 -15.06
N TYR A 61 0.19 -7.37 -15.30
CA TYR A 61 0.27 -6.39 -16.39
C TYR A 61 0.11 -7.10 -17.75
N GLU A 62 0.86 -8.18 -17.97
CA GLU A 62 0.79 -9.00 -19.19
C GLU A 62 -0.60 -9.64 -19.38
N GLU A 63 -1.23 -10.13 -18.30
CA GLU A 63 -2.60 -10.66 -18.34
C GLU A 63 -3.59 -9.60 -18.83
N CYS A 64 -3.51 -8.37 -18.31
CA CYS A 64 -4.40 -7.28 -18.71
C CYS A 64 -4.13 -6.81 -20.16
N GLU A 65 -2.86 -6.75 -20.57
CA GLU A 65 -2.47 -6.41 -21.94
C GLU A 65 -3.00 -7.42 -22.94
N ASN A 66 -2.90 -8.72 -22.64
CA ASN A 66 -3.44 -9.79 -23.47
C ASN A 66 -4.96 -9.71 -23.61
N VAL A 67 -5.69 -9.41 -22.53
CA VAL A 67 -7.15 -9.22 -22.59
C VAL A 67 -7.52 -8.05 -23.53
N LEU A 68 -6.81 -6.93 -23.44
CA LEU A 68 -7.02 -5.79 -24.33
C LEU A 68 -6.72 -6.14 -25.79
N ALA A 69 -5.61 -6.82 -26.04
CA ALA A 69 -5.18 -7.20 -27.37
C ALA A 69 -6.15 -8.19 -28.01
N ASP A 70 -6.66 -9.17 -27.26
CA ASP A 70 -7.66 -10.12 -27.73
C ASP A 70 -8.97 -9.42 -28.12
N MET A 71 -9.50 -8.53 -27.25
CA MET A 71 -10.70 -7.76 -27.55
C MET A 71 -10.52 -6.86 -28.78
N ALA A 72 -9.39 -6.16 -28.89
CA ALA A 72 -9.11 -5.31 -30.04
C ALA A 72 -8.94 -6.14 -31.34
N THR A 73 -8.32 -7.31 -31.27
CA THR A 73 -8.14 -8.21 -32.42
C THR A 73 -9.48 -8.78 -32.91
N ARG A 74 -10.49 -8.91 -32.05
CA ARG A 74 -11.85 -9.27 -32.51
C ARG A 74 -12.55 -8.15 -33.26
N LEU A 75 -12.16 -6.90 -33.00
CA LEU A 75 -12.74 -5.71 -33.61
C LEU A 75 -11.96 -5.23 -34.85
N THR A 76 -10.73 -5.71 -35.06
CA THR A 76 -9.87 -5.30 -36.16
C THR A 76 -9.15 -6.49 -36.80
N SER A 77 -8.90 -6.46 -38.11
CA SER A 77 -8.20 -7.52 -38.85
C SER A 77 -6.71 -7.70 -38.50
N HIS A 78 -6.17 -6.88 -37.59
CA HIS A 78 -4.75 -6.87 -37.23
C HIS A 78 -4.59 -6.95 -35.72
N HIS A 79 -3.55 -7.66 -35.28
CA HIS A 79 -3.15 -7.67 -33.89
C HIS A 79 -2.47 -6.34 -33.54
N ASN A 80 -3.01 -5.62 -32.55
CA ASN A 80 -2.39 -4.42 -32.00
C ASN A 80 -1.73 -4.77 -30.68
N GLY A 81 -0.42 -4.53 -30.57
CA GLY A 81 0.37 -4.84 -29.38
C GLY A 81 0.54 -3.66 -28.40
N LYS A 82 -0.18 -2.54 -28.60
CA LYS A 82 -0.06 -1.35 -27.74
C LYS A 82 -1.34 -1.13 -26.95
N VAL A 83 -1.24 -1.20 -25.62
CA VAL A 83 -2.34 -1.00 -24.65
C VAL A 83 -3.26 0.18 -25.00
N ASP A 84 -2.70 1.37 -25.27
CA ASP A 84 -3.48 2.58 -25.55
C ASP A 84 -4.30 2.49 -26.85
N GLN A 85 -3.73 1.84 -27.86
CA GLN A 85 -4.39 1.64 -29.14
C GLN A 85 -5.51 0.60 -29.00
N CYS A 86 -5.26 -0.49 -28.27
CA CYS A 86 -6.25 -1.51 -27.98
C CYS A 86 -7.42 -0.96 -27.16
N SER A 87 -7.14 -0.22 -26.09
CA SER A 87 -8.18 0.43 -25.26
C SER A 87 -9.04 1.39 -26.09
N THR A 88 -8.42 2.21 -26.94
CA THR A 88 -9.16 3.13 -27.83
C THR A 88 -10.08 2.40 -28.80
N ILE A 89 -9.61 1.31 -29.41
CA ILE A 89 -10.42 0.48 -30.33
C ILE A 89 -11.61 -0.14 -29.59
N VAL A 90 -11.36 -0.73 -28.42
CA VAL A 90 -12.40 -1.38 -27.61
C VAL A 90 -13.46 -0.37 -27.18
N LEU A 91 -13.06 0.82 -26.71
CA LEU A 91 -14.00 1.87 -26.30
C LEU A 91 -14.84 2.38 -27.48
N ARG A 92 -14.21 2.62 -28.64
CA ARG A 92 -14.92 3.11 -29.83
C ARG A 92 -15.94 2.11 -30.38
N CYS A 93 -15.66 0.81 -30.23
CA CYS A 93 -16.47 -0.26 -30.81
C CYS A 93 -17.14 -1.15 -29.75
N ALA A 94 -17.36 -0.63 -28.53
CA ALA A 94 -17.87 -1.42 -27.40
C ALA A 94 -19.26 -2.02 -27.68
N GLU A 95 -20.14 -1.27 -28.33
CA GLU A 95 -21.46 -1.76 -28.75
C GLU A 95 -21.36 -2.93 -29.73
N HIS A 96 -20.44 -2.85 -30.69
CA HIS A 96 -20.20 -3.94 -31.64
C HIS A 96 -19.59 -5.16 -30.94
N LEU A 97 -18.62 -4.94 -30.04
CA LEU A 97 -18.02 -5.99 -29.23
C LEU A 97 -19.09 -6.75 -28.43
N ASN A 98 -20.08 -6.04 -27.88
CA ASN A 98 -21.20 -6.59 -27.10
C ASN A 98 -22.13 -7.55 -27.88
N THR A 99 -21.99 -7.60 -29.20
CA THR A 99 -22.81 -8.41 -30.09
C THR A 99 -22.05 -9.60 -30.68
N LEU A 100 -20.75 -9.73 -30.39
CA LEU A 100 -19.94 -10.84 -30.88
C LEU A 100 -20.23 -12.12 -30.10
N PRO A 101 -20.31 -13.30 -30.78
CA PRO A 101 -20.60 -14.57 -30.13
C PRO A 101 -19.60 -14.98 -29.03
N ASP A 102 -18.34 -14.57 -29.15
CA ASP A 102 -17.26 -14.89 -28.20
C ASP A 102 -17.07 -13.84 -27.10
N PHE A 103 -17.82 -12.73 -27.15
CA PHE A 103 -17.73 -11.66 -26.17
C PHE A 103 -17.96 -12.10 -24.71
N PRO A 104 -18.89 -13.01 -24.38
CA PRO A 104 -19.08 -13.45 -22.99
C PRO A 104 -17.78 -14.00 -22.35
N GLY A 105 -16.98 -14.73 -23.11
CA GLY A 105 -15.69 -15.25 -22.65
C GLY A 105 -14.64 -14.16 -22.45
N LEU A 106 -14.59 -13.18 -23.36
CA LEU A 106 -13.71 -12.01 -23.24
C LEU A 106 -14.12 -11.13 -22.05
N TYR A 107 -15.41 -10.91 -21.86
CA TYR A 107 -15.96 -10.13 -20.76
C TYR A 107 -15.65 -10.78 -19.40
N ALA A 108 -15.80 -12.11 -19.27
CA ALA A 108 -15.44 -12.83 -18.05
C ALA A 108 -13.95 -12.65 -17.69
N ARG A 109 -13.06 -12.77 -18.68
CA ARG A 109 -11.62 -12.51 -18.49
C ARG A 109 -11.34 -11.07 -18.08
N PHE A 110 -12.03 -10.11 -18.69
CA PHE A 110 -11.95 -8.70 -18.31
C PHE A 110 -12.39 -8.46 -16.86
N VAL A 111 -13.52 -9.01 -16.43
CA VAL A 111 -14.02 -8.82 -15.05
C VAL A 111 -13.00 -9.35 -14.04
N LEU A 112 -12.43 -10.54 -14.26
CA LEU A 112 -11.41 -11.13 -13.39
C LEU A 112 -10.13 -10.29 -13.36
N ALA A 113 -9.61 -9.90 -14.52
CA ALA A 113 -8.42 -9.05 -14.62
C ALA A 113 -8.65 -7.68 -13.96
N ASN A 114 -9.82 -7.07 -14.16
CA ASN A 114 -10.17 -5.78 -13.56
C ASN A 114 -10.26 -5.87 -12.03
N GLN A 115 -10.77 -6.96 -11.47
CA GLN A 115 -10.79 -7.18 -10.03
C GLN A 115 -9.38 -7.34 -9.45
N LYS A 116 -8.51 -8.12 -10.12
CA LYS A 116 -7.10 -8.25 -9.73
C LYS A 116 -6.38 -6.90 -9.82
N LEU A 117 -6.56 -6.16 -10.92
CA LEU A 117 -6.00 -4.83 -11.14
C LEU A 117 -6.44 -3.84 -10.06
N ARG A 118 -7.74 -3.83 -9.72
CA ARG A 118 -8.26 -3.02 -8.60
C ARG A 118 -7.53 -3.38 -7.30
N LYS A 119 -7.47 -4.66 -6.93
CA LYS A 119 -6.78 -5.12 -5.70
C LYS A 119 -5.29 -4.76 -5.69
N ALA A 120 -4.60 -4.91 -6.82
CA ALA A 120 -3.17 -4.62 -6.94
C ALA A 120 -2.84 -3.12 -6.86
N LEU A 121 -3.78 -2.26 -7.26
CA LEU A 121 -3.64 -0.81 -7.24
C LEU A 121 -4.21 -0.16 -5.99
N THR A 122 -5.09 -0.85 -5.26
CA THR A 122 -5.49 -0.43 -3.92
C THR A 122 -4.23 -0.44 -3.06
N ARG A 123 -3.73 0.75 -2.72
CA ARG A 123 -2.65 0.87 -1.74
C ARG A 123 -3.11 0.15 -0.46
N PRO A 124 -2.31 -0.73 0.14
CA PRO A 124 -2.60 -1.16 1.49
C PRO A 124 -2.76 0.11 2.32
N ALA A 125 -3.92 0.26 2.97
CA ALA A 125 -4.20 1.44 3.77
C ALA A 125 -3.04 1.64 4.76
N GLU A 126 -2.54 2.88 4.84
CA GLU A 126 -1.38 3.19 5.68
C GLU A 126 -1.71 2.79 7.12
N LYS A 127 -0.97 1.81 7.63
CA LYS A 127 -1.08 1.39 9.02
C LYS A 127 -0.22 2.34 9.84
N LYS A 128 -0.84 3.01 10.80
CA LYS A 128 -0.16 3.86 11.78
C LYS A 128 0.01 3.10 13.09
N LEU A 129 0.92 3.56 13.94
CA LEU A 129 1.00 3.05 15.31
C LEU A 129 -0.34 3.31 16.00
N ALA A 130 -1.10 2.26 16.26
CA ALA A 130 -2.37 2.36 16.99
C ALA A 130 -2.14 2.33 18.51
N GLY A 131 -1.03 1.74 18.96
CA GLY A 131 -0.56 1.72 20.33
C GLY A 131 0.16 0.41 20.63
N TYR A 132 0.01 -0.10 21.85
CA TYR A 132 0.71 -1.30 22.31
C TYR A 132 -0.27 -2.38 22.77
N CYS A 133 0.08 -3.64 22.54
CA CYS A 133 -0.74 -4.76 22.99
C CYS A 133 -0.87 -4.76 24.51
N VAL A 134 -2.10 -4.86 25.02
CA VAL A 134 -2.40 -4.85 26.45
C VAL A 134 -1.74 -5.99 27.24
N HIS A 135 -1.40 -7.11 26.56
CA HIS A 135 -0.79 -8.28 27.20
C HIS A 135 0.74 -8.29 27.09
N CYS A 136 1.29 -8.14 25.89
CA CYS A 136 2.73 -8.31 25.66
C CYS A 136 3.48 -6.99 25.38
N ASN A 137 2.76 -5.86 25.36
CA ASN A 137 3.29 -4.52 25.12
C ASN A 137 4.05 -4.37 23.80
N GLN A 138 3.79 -5.24 22.82
CA GLN A 138 4.31 -5.12 21.47
C GLN A 138 3.52 -4.08 20.68
N SER A 139 4.21 -3.33 19.82
CA SER A 139 3.60 -2.31 18.97
C SER A 139 2.53 -2.91 18.06
N LEU A 140 1.39 -2.23 17.96
CA LEU A 140 0.29 -2.60 17.08
C LEU A 140 0.14 -1.55 15.98
N PHE A 141 0.20 -1.99 14.72
CA PHE A 141 0.02 -1.14 13.56
C PHE A 141 -1.30 -1.49 12.86
N ALA A 142 -2.22 -0.53 12.80
CA ALA A 142 -3.56 -0.72 12.26
C ALA A 142 -4.01 0.48 11.43
N THR A 143 -4.97 0.27 10.53
CA THR A 143 -5.59 1.33 9.73
C THR A 143 -6.61 2.09 10.59
N GLU A 144 -6.86 3.37 10.32
CA GLU A 144 -7.77 4.20 11.14
C GLU A 144 -9.17 3.57 11.30
N GLU A 145 -9.69 2.94 10.26
CA GLU A 145 -11.02 2.31 10.22
C GLU A 145 -11.12 0.99 11.02
N GLN A 146 -9.99 0.34 11.31
CA GLN A 146 -9.96 -0.94 12.01
C GLN A 146 -10.39 -0.76 13.47
N LYS A 147 -11.33 -1.59 13.94
CA LYS A 147 -11.85 -1.57 15.32
C LYS A 147 -11.12 -2.52 16.27
N GLU A 148 -10.71 -3.68 15.77
CA GLU A 148 -10.04 -4.71 16.57
C GLU A 148 -8.77 -5.19 15.87
N TYR A 149 -7.73 -5.51 16.64
CA TYR A 149 -6.49 -6.07 16.11
C TYR A 149 -5.98 -7.21 16.97
N GLN A 150 -5.78 -8.38 16.36
CA GLN A 150 -5.15 -9.51 17.00
C GLN A 150 -3.63 -9.36 16.98
N CYS A 151 -3.00 -9.29 18.16
CA CYS A 151 -1.56 -9.18 18.29
C CYS A 151 -0.87 -10.40 17.66
N LEU A 152 0.04 -10.16 16.72
CA LEU A 152 0.77 -11.21 16.01
C LEU A 152 1.71 -12.03 16.92
N TYR A 153 2.10 -11.49 18.08
CA TYR A 153 3.05 -12.11 18.99
C TYR A 153 2.41 -13.00 20.04
N CYS A 154 1.26 -12.60 20.59
CA CYS A 154 0.61 -13.30 21.71
C CYS A 154 -0.83 -13.72 21.42
N GLY A 155 -1.36 -13.41 20.24
CA GLY A 155 -2.72 -13.79 19.83
C GLY A 155 -3.85 -13.03 20.54
N THR A 156 -3.53 -12.11 21.46
CA THR A 156 -4.54 -11.30 22.17
C THR A 156 -5.26 -10.36 21.20
N VAL A 157 -6.59 -10.36 21.21
CA VAL A 157 -7.39 -9.38 20.47
C VAL A 157 -7.45 -8.09 21.28
N ASN A 158 -7.04 -6.98 20.66
CA ASN A 158 -7.02 -5.66 21.27
C ASN A 158 -8.12 -4.81 20.64
N ASP A 159 -8.91 -4.13 21.48
CA ASP A 159 -9.78 -3.05 21.05
C ASP A 159 -8.92 -1.82 20.70
N LEU A 160 -8.95 -1.44 19.42
CA LEU A 160 -8.14 -0.34 18.91
C LEU A 160 -8.62 1.02 19.39
N ALA A 161 -9.91 1.18 19.75
CA ALA A 161 -10.40 2.43 20.31
C ALA A 161 -9.71 2.74 21.64
N THR A 162 -9.68 1.75 22.53
CA THR A 162 -9.00 1.84 23.84
C THR A 162 -7.49 2.06 23.67
N VAL A 163 -6.82 1.24 22.87
CA VAL A 163 -5.36 1.31 22.70
C VAL A 163 -4.90 2.63 22.08
N ARG A 164 -5.69 3.22 21.17
CA ARG A 164 -5.43 4.55 20.61
C ARG A 164 -5.64 5.67 21.62
N ALA A 165 -6.67 5.58 22.47
CA ALA A 165 -6.90 6.55 23.52
C ALA A 165 -5.72 6.57 24.53
N ASP A 166 -5.21 5.40 24.90
CA ASP A 166 -4.02 5.27 25.75
C ASP A 166 -2.77 5.89 25.09
N LEU A 167 -2.57 5.61 23.79
CA LEU A 167 -1.46 6.20 23.04
C LEU A 167 -1.55 7.73 22.98
N ALA A 168 -2.75 8.27 22.75
CA ALA A 168 -2.99 9.72 22.72
C ALA A 168 -2.68 10.38 24.08
N HIS A 169 -3.11 9.75 25.19
CA HIS A 169 -2.76 10.21 26.53
C HIS A 169 -1.26 10.19 26.79
N TYR A 170 -0.57 9.11 26.37
CA TYR A 170 0.87 9.00 26.55
C TYR A 170 1.62 10.05 25.73
N ARG A 171 1.19 10.28 24.48
CA ARG A 171 1.75 11.33 23.62
C ARG A 171 1.55 12.73 24.20
N ALA A 172 0.36 13.04 24.70
CA ALA A 172 0.08 14.31 25.34
C ALA A 172 0.99 14.56 26.56
N ARG A 173 1.26 13.52 27.36
CA ARG A 173 2.19 13.62 28.50
C ARG A 173 3.63 13.86 28.06
N LEU A 174 4.10 13.14 27.04
CA LEU A 174 5.45 13.32 26.50
C LEU A 174 5.68 14.74 25.95
N LEU A 175 4.67 15.33 25.30
CA LEU A 175 4.75 16.68 24.75
C LEU A 175 4.80 17.78 25.84
N GLN A 176 4.54 17.46 27.10
CA GLN A 176 4.71 18.39 28.23
C GLN A 176 6.14 18.38 28.79
N GLU A 177 6.94 17.37 28.45
CA GLU A 177 8.33 17.28 28.90
C GLU A 177 9.22 18.20 28.08
N LYS A 178 10.18 18.89 28.70
CA LYS A 178 11.17 19.70 27.98
C LYS A 178 12.25 18.85 27.33
N THR A 179 12.59 17.73 27.97
CA THR A 179 13.64 16.81 27.53
C THR A 179 13.25 15.40 27.89
N VAL A 180 13.50 14.47 26.97
CA VAL A 180 13.28 13.05 27.15
C VAL A 180 14.62 12.36 27.37
N LYS A 181 14.70 11.51 28.41
CA LYS A 181 15.90 10.75 28.74
C LYS A 181 15.66 9.24 28.63
N GLY A 182 16.59 8.52 28.04
CA GLY A 182 16.57 7.06 28.07
C GLY A 182 17.66 6.40 27.23
N SER A 183 17.64 5.08 27.22
CA SER A 183 18.40 4.28 26.25
C SER A 183 17.94 4.58 24.82
N LEU A 184 18.79 4.29 23.83
CA LEU A 184 18.43 4.49 22.42
C LEU A 184 17.16 3.74 22.01
N LYS A 185 16.89 2.57 22.61
CA LYS A 185 15.64 1.81 22.39
C LYS A 185 14.42 2.58 22.91
N GLN A 186 14.52 3.18 24.10
CA GLN A 186 13.45 4.01 24.67
C GLN A 186 13.23 5.28 23.85
N ILE A 187 14.30 5.96 23.43
CA ILE A 187 14.19 7.13 22.54
C ILE A 187 13.51 6.75 21.22
N THR A 188 13.85 5.60 20.64
CA THR A 188 13.22 5.11 19.40
C THR A 188 11.72 4.88 19.59
N SER A 189 11.32 4.26 20.71
CA SER A 189 9.91 4.08 21.04
C SER A 189 9.18 5.42 21.14
N ILE A 190 9.80 6.42 21.77
CA ILE A 190 9.20 7.75 21.95
C ILE A 190 9.07 8.50 20.63
N VAL A 191 10.08 8.44 19.76
CA VAL A 191 10.00 9.00 18.40
C VAL A 191 8.87 8.35 17.61
N ASN A 192 8.73 7.02 17.70
CA ASN A 192 7.64 6.29 17.04
C ASN A 192 6.26 6.68 17.56
N ILE A 193 6.12 6.90 18.87
CA ILE A 193 4.87 7.39 19.48
C ILE A 193 4.52 8.79 18.98
N ILE A 194 5.50 9.71 18.96
CA ILE A 194 5.25 11.11 18.58
C ILE A 194 4.93 11.26 17.10
N ASN A 195 5.52 10.42 16.24
CA ASN A 195 5.36 10.50 14.77
C ASN A 195 4.42 9.44 14.20
N GLU A 196 3.81 8.60 15.04
CA GLU A 196 2.94 7.48 14.62
C GLU A 196 3.60 6.53 13.59
N ALA A 197 4.92 6.39 13.68
CA ALA A 197 5.76 5.77 12.68
C ALA A 197 6.52 4.54 13.22
N GLU A 198 7.13 3.77 12.32
CA GLU A 198 7.94 2.59 12.65
C GLU A 198 9.43 2.83 12.34
N TYR A 199 10.05 3.80 13.01
CA TYR A 199 11.50 3.97 12.90
C TYR A 199 12.23 2.85 13.64
N SER A 200 13.28 2.33 12.99
CA SER A 200 14.26 1.44 13.60
C SER A 200 15.25 2.21 14.48
N ILE A 201 15.89 1.50 15.41
CA ILE A 201 16.94 2.02 16.29
C ILE A 201 18.06 2.68 15.48
N GLU A 202 18.45 2.06 14.36
CA GLU A 202 19.49 2.56 13.45
C GLU A 202 19.08 3.87 12.77
N GLN A 203 17.81 4.03 12.36
CA GLN A 203 17.32 5.27 11.76
C GLN A 203 17.34 6.40 12.79
N VAL A 204 16.82 6.17 14.00
CA VAL A 204 16.85 7.18 15.08
C VAL A 204 18.27 7.54 15.48
N ARG A 205 19.20 6.56 15.51
CA ARG A 205 20.63 6.84 15.72
C ARG A 205 21.21 7.76 14.65
N ARG A 206 20.83 7.60 13.38
CA ARG A 206 21.29 8.50 12.30
C ARG A 206 20.72 9.90 12.47
N LEU A 207 19.45 10.02 12.83
CA LEU A 207 18.81 11.32 13.07
C LEU A 207 19.51 12.10 14.19
N LEU A 208 19.83 11.42 15.31
CA LEU A 208 20.63 11.99 16.40
C LEU A 208 22.03 12.42 15.95
N LYS A 209 22.72 11.59 15.14
CA LYS A 209 24.05 11.92 14.61
C LYS A 209 24.04 13.08 13.61
N SER A 210 22.97 13.19 12.81
CA SER A 210 22.80 14.26 11.82
C SER A 210 22.37 15.59 12.43
N GLY A 211 21.99 15.62 13.70
CA GLY A 211 21.44 16.80 14.35
C GLY A 211 19.99 17.12 14.00
N VAL A 212 19.26 16.20 13.34
CA VAL A 212 17.81 16.35 13.12
C VAL A 212 17.06 16.13 14.44
N LEU A 213 17.47 15.12 15.22
CA LEU A 213 17.08 15.00 16.62
C LEU A 213 18.18 15.68 17.46
N HIS A 214 17.81 16.70 18.23
CA HIS A 214 18.73 17.40 19.12
C HIS A 214 18.88 16.60 20.40
N GLY A 215 19.93 15.78 20.46
CA GLY A 215 20.19 14.97 21.63
C GLY A 215 21.66 14.83 21.94
N VAL A 216 21.98 14.86 23.22
CA VAL A 216 23.33 14.62 23.74
C VAL A 216 23.40 13.23 24.35
N LYS A 217 24.48 12.53 24.04
CA LYS A 217 24.75 11.22 24.65
C LYS A 217 25.15 11.44 26.11
N PHE A 218 24.38 10.86 27.02
CA PHE A 218 24.59 10.93 28.46
C PHE A 218 25.01 9.56 28.97
N LYS A 219 26.21 9.44 29.54
CA LYS A 219 26.83 8.14 29.89
C LYS A 219 26.96 7.21 28.66
N ASN A 220 27.58 6.04 28.83
CA ASN A 220 27.91 5.17 27.69
C ASN A 220 26.68 4.62 26.92
N ARG A 221 25.47 4.66 27.50
CA ARG A 221 24.26 4.00 26.95
C ARG A 221 22.97 4.84 26.95
N GLU A 222 22.96 6.06 27.47
CA GLU A 222 21.75 6.89 27.51
C GLU A 222 21.87 8.12 26.61
N TRP A 223 20.73 8.70 26.28
CA TRP A 223 20.57 9.94 25.53
C TRP A 223 19.62 10.84 26.28
N ILE A 224 19.87 12.14 26.19
CA ILE A 224 18.95 13.20 26.59
C ILE A 224 18.62 13.96 25.31
N VAL A 225 17.34 13.99 24.94
CA VAL A 225 16.85 14.57 23.67
C VAL A 225 15.88 15.70 23.99
N GLU A 226 16.02 16.83 23.31
CA GLU A 226 15.08 17.95 23.39
C GLU A 226 13.73 17.53 22.81
N ALA A 227 12.65 17.74 23.56
CA ALA A 227 11.33 17.25 23.17
C ALA A 227 10.83 17.87 21.87
N ASP A 228 11.13 19.16 21.64
CA ASP A 228 10.76 19.88 20.42
C ASP A 228 11.35 19.25 19.15
N SER A 229 12.52 18.63 19.26
CA SER A 229 13.17 17.97 18.13
C SER A 229 12.55 16.60 17.78
N LEU A 230 11.76 16.00 18.68
CA LEU A 230 11.17 14.67 18.48
C LEU A 230 10.08 14.64 17.39
N HIS A 231 9.52 15.80 17.03
CA HIS A 231 8.55 15.91 15.95
C HIS A 231 9.27 16.05 14.60
N LEU A 232 9.28 14.97 13.84
CA LEU A 232 9.91 14.91 12.53
C LEU A 232 8.85 15.33 11.49
N LYS A 233 8.91 16.60 11.06
CA LYS A 233 8.06 17.11 9.97
C LYS A 233 8.53 16.62 8.62
#